data_AF-A0A1X7TU30-F1
#
_entry.id   AF-A0A1X7TU30-F1
#
_cell.length_a   1.000
_cell.length_b   1.000
_cell.length_c   1.000
_cell.angle_alpha   90.00
_cell.angle_beta   90.00
_cell.angle_gamma   90.00
#
_symmetry.space_group_name_H-M   'P 1'
#
loop_
_entity.id
_entity.type
_entity.pdbx_description
1 polymer ?
#
loop_
_entity_poly.entity_id
_entity_poly.type
_entity_poly.pdbx_seq_one_letter_code
_entity_poly.pdbx_strand_id
1 'polypeptide(L)'
;MRLREKRGVYPGIVYLDHQTIRAIKETYYVELLKGPEKMKNHTQIQAYVIRWHPSQCSVDPIEEILLDNDNDLKHVIEKLSELSGVPTEYIYCAKYGLSLFPVEISCLDIENELKWYSIISALYSLGRYYSDGYVIHY
;
A
#
# COMPACT_ATOMS: atom_id res chain seq x y z
N MET A 1 -19.29 1.44 3.57
CA MET A 1 -18.68 1.81 4.85
C MET A 1 -17.91 0.60 5.34
N ARG A 2 -16.74 0.77 5.96
CA ARG A 2 -15.94 -0.34 6.49
C ARG A 2 -15.41 -0.04 7.88
N LEU A 3 -15.18 -1.10 8.65
CA LEU A 3 -14.55 -1.00 9.97
C LEU A 3 -13.04 -1.18 9.83
N ARG A 4 -12.27 -0.33 10.49
CA ARG A 4 -10.80 -0.38 10.48
C ARG A 4 -10.19 -0.33 11.86
N GLU A 5 -9.06 -1.02 11.98
CA GLU A 5 -8.10 -0.79 13.04
C GLU A 5 -7.42 0.58 12.86
N LYS A 6 -7.21 1.28 13.97
CA LYS A 6 -6.42 2.50 14.08
C LYS A 6 -5.07 2.16 14.70
N ARG A 7 -3.98 2.35 13.94
CA ARG A 7 -2.60 2.16 14.42
C ARG A 7 -1.91 3.51 14.57
N GLY A 8 -2.14 4.18 15.70
CA GLY A 8 -1.68 5.56 15.90
C GLY A 8 -2.42 6.50 14.94
N VAL A 9 -1.71 7.10 13.98
CA VAL A 9 -2.27 7.93 12.91
C VAL A 9 -2.50 7.15 11.60
N TYR A 10 -2.09 5.87 11.57
CA TYR A 10 -2.10 5.05 10.37
C TYR A 10 -3.35 4.17 10.27
N PRO A 11 -3.91 4.00 9.05
CA PRO A 11 -4.92 2.97 8.82
C PRO A 11 -4.31 1.59 9.06
N GLY A 12 -5.01 0.74 9.81
CA GLY A 12 -4.66 -0.67 9.99
C GLY A 12 -5.62 -1.57 9.23
N ILE A 13 -5.74 -2.80 9.73
CA ILE A 13 -6.54 -3.89 9.15
C ILE A 13 -7.99 -3.45 8.89
N VAL A 14 -8.52 -3.85 7.73
CA VAL A 14 -9.95 -3.77 7.42
C VAL A 14 -10.63 -5.04 7.93
N TYR A 15 -11.76 -4.86 8.63
CA TYR A 15 -12.58 -5.98 9.11
C TYR A 15 -13.77 -6.20 8.18
N LEU A 16 -13.95 -7.45 7.77
CA LEU A 16 -15.13 -7.91 7.03
C LEU A 16 -16.33 -8.06 7.98
N ASP A 17 -17.54 -7.88 7.45
CA ASP A 17 -18.78 -7.82 8.24
C ASP A 17 -19.03 -9.04 9.15
N HIS A 18 -18.52 -10.22 8.76
CA HIS A 18 -18.69 -11.45 9.53
C HIS A 18 -17.66 -11.64 10.64
N GLN A 19 -16.63 -10.78 10.73
CA GLN A 19 -15.55 -10.94 11.69
C GLN A 19 -15.92 -10.33 13.05
N THR A 20 -15.62 -11.06 14.11
CA THR A 20 -15.73 -10.56 15.48
C THR A 20 -14.47 -9.80 15.87
N ILE A 21 -14.64 -8.64 16.50
CA ILE A 21 -13.54 -7.86 17.07
C ILE A 21 -13.60 -7.85 18.59
N ARG A 22 -12.44 -7.72 19.23
CA ARG A 22 -12.39 -7.33 20.64
C ARG A 22 -12.57 -5.81 20.70
N ALA A 23 -13.69 -5.34 21.25
CA ALA A 23 -13.97 -3.92 21.37
C ALA A 23 -13.03 -3.24 22.39
N ILE A 24 -11.85 -2.82 21.93
CA ILE A 24 -10.91 -1.99 22.67
C ILE A 24 -11.19 -0.53 22.28
N LYS A 25 -11.36 0.32 23.30
CA LYS A 25 -11.66 1.73 23.11
C LYS A 25 -10.57 2.41 22.28
N GLU A 26 -10.98 3.31 21.37
CA GLU A 26 -10.08 4.13 20.52
C GLU A 26 -9.18 3.35 19.54
N THR A 27 -9.35 2.03 19.43
CA THR A 27 -8.59 1.16 18.51
C THR A 27 -9.23 1.04 17.13
N TYR A 28 -10.48 1.48 16.97
CA TYR A 28 -11.23 1.28 15.73
C TYR A 28 -11.91 2.57 15.27
N TYR A 29 -12.08 2.70 13.95
CA TYR A 29 -12.86 3.75 13.34
C TYR A 29 -13.61 3.23 12.12
N VAL A 30 -14.58 4.01 11.69
CA VAL A 30 -15.43 3.71 10.55
C VAL A 30 -15.01 4.60 9.39
N GLU A 31 -14.67 3.99 8.26
CA GLU A 31 -14.32 4.70 7.03
C GLU A 31 -15.50 4.67 6.06
N LEU A 32 -15.84 5.84 5.52
CA LEU A 32 -16.85 5.95 4.46
C LEU A 32 -16.21 5.62 3.12
N LEU A 33 -16.78 4.64 2.42
CA LEU A 33 -16.32 4.23 1.09
C LEU A 33 -17.06 5.00 0.00
N LYS A 34 -16.35 5.36 -1.06
CA LYS A 34 -16.93 5.95 -2.29
C LYS A 34 -17.70 4.92 -3.13
N GLY A 35 -17.55 3.62 -2.84
CA GLY A 35 -18.16 2.51 -3.57
C GLY A 35 -18.27 1.26 -2.70
N PRO A 36 -18.56 0.08 -3.29
CA PRO A 36 -18.59 -1.18 -2.55
C PRO A 36 -17.20 -1.55 -2.00
N GLU A 37 -17.19 -2.28 -0.90
CA GLU A 37 -15.95 -2.85 -0.35
C GLU A 37 -15.32 -3.79 -1.36
N LYS A 38 -14.02 -3.61 -1.60
CA LYS A 38 -13.24 -4.42 -2.54
C LYS A 38 -12.65 -5.64 -1.86
N MET A 39 -12.35 -5.56 -0.56
CA MET A 39 -11.74 -6.64 0.20
C MET A 39 -12.72 -7.81 0.35
N LYS A 40 -12.26 -9.01 -0.02
CA LYS A 40 -13.09 -10.23 0.00
C LYS A 40 -12.62 -11.25 1.02
N ASN A 41 -11.34 -11.21 1.39
CA ASN A 41 -10.74 -12.17 2.30
C ASN A 41 -9.86 -11.45 3.34
N HIS A 42 -9.93 -11.89 4.59
CA HIS A 42 -9.17 -11.36 5.72
C HIS A 42 -7.66 -11.55 5.60
N THR A 43 -7.19 -12.39 4.66
CA THR A 43 -5.77 -12.56 4.37
C THR A 43 -5.24 -11.58 3.33
N GLN A 44 -6.12 -10.81 2.69
CA GLN A 44 -5.70 -9.75 1.77
C GLN A 44 -5.20 -8.56 2.57
N ILE A 45 -4.25 -7.86 2.00
CA ILE A 45 -3.69 -6.64 2.55
C ILE A 45 -4.16 -5.48 1.70
N GLN A 46 -4.71 -4.46 2.33
CA GLN A 46 -5.07 -3.24 1.64
C GLN A 46 -3.92 -2.25 1.75
N ALA A 47 -3.40 -1.82 0.60
CA ALA A 47 -2.31 -0.86 0.51
C ALA A 47 -2.72 0.32 -0.36
N TYR A 48 -2.03 1.44 -0.17
CA TYR A 48 -2.16 2.63 -0.96
C TYR A 48 -0.95 2.76 -1.88
N VAL A 49 -1.18 3.25 -3.09
CA VAL A 49 -0.14 3.45 -4.09
C VAL A 49 -0.16 4.89 -4.58
N ILE A 50 1.03 5.40 -4.86
CA ILE A 50 1.26 6.70 -5.47
C ILE A 50 2.25 6.49 -6.60
N ARG A 51 1.84 6.80 -7.82
CA ARG A 51 2.74 6.77 -8.97
C ARG A 51 3.60 8.02 -8.98
N TRP A 52 4.91 7.85 -9.04
CA TRP A 52 5.89 8.91 -9.16
C TRP A 52 6.25 9.13 -10.63
N HIS A 53 6.24 10.40 -11.06
CA HIS A 53 6.64 10.81 -12.42
C HIS A 53 7.90 11.69 -12.34
N PRO A 54 9.12 11.10 -12.31
CA PRO A 54 10.35 11.85 -12.13
C PRO A 54 10.55 12.97 -13.14
N SER A 55 10.16 12.76 -14.40
CA SER A 55 10.29 13.75 -15.48
C SER A 55 9.40 14.98 -15.31
N GLN A 56 8.32 14.86 -14.54
CA GLN A 56 7.36 15.92 -14.28
C GLN A 56 7.50 16.49 -12.86
N CYS A 57 8.33 15.87 -12.02
CA CYS A 57 8.45 16.17 -10.60
C CYS A 57 7.06 16.19 -9.91
N SER A 58 6.23 15.19 -10.22
CA SER A 58 4.85 15.11 -9.77
C SER A 58 4.43 13.69 -9.42
N VAL A 59 3.37 13.58 -8.61
CA VAL A 59 2.76 12.31 -8.24
C VAL A 59 1.30 12.25 -8.68
N ASP A 60 0.83 11.05 -9.00
CA ASP A 60 -0.59 10.80 -9.20
C ASP A 60 -1.36 10.84 -7.86
N PRO A 61 -2.68 11.04 -7.88
CA PRO A 61 -3.51 10.88 -6.68
C PRO A 61 -3.35 9.49 -6.05
N ILE A 62 -3.49 9.41 -4.72
CA ILE A 62 -3.44 8.14 -4.00
C ILE A 62 -4.54 7.20 -4.49
N GLU A 63 -4.15 5.98 -4.85
CA GLU A 63 -5.06 4.89 -5.17
C GLU A 63 -4.97 3.74 -4.15
N GLU A 64 -6.03 2.95 -4.06
CA GLU A 64 -6.10 1.78 -3.18
C GLU A 64 -5.99 0.49 -3.99
N ILE A 65 -5.06 -0.37 -3.59
CA ILE A 65 -4.90 -1.72 -4.14
C ILE A 65 -5.11 -2.77 -3.06
N LEU A 66 -5.46 -3.97 -3.51
CA LEU A 66 -5.50 -5.18 -2.68
C LEU A 66 -4.37 -6.09 -3.11
N LEU A 67 -3.61 -6.54 -2.12
CA LEU A 67 -2.52 -7.49 -2.27
C LEU A 67 -2.94 -8.81 -1.61
N ASP A 68 -2.71 -9.92 -2.27
CA ASP A 68 -3.00 -11.23 -1.70
C ASP A 68 -1.91 -11.65 -0.69
N ASN A 69 -2.18 -12.69 0.10
CA ASN A 69 -1.38 -13.06 1.29
C ASN A 69 0.13 -13.24 0.99
N ASP A 70 0.46 -13.65 -0.23
CA ASP A 70 1.83 -13.71 -0.77
C ASP A 70 2.32 -12.30 -1.16
N ASN A 71 2.35 -11.39 -0.19
CA ASN A 71 2.80 -9.99 -0.28
C ASN A 71 4.32 -9.86 -0.52
N ASP A 72 4.85 -10.74 -1.37
CA ASP A 72 6.19 -10.67 -1.91
C ASP A 72 6.28 -9.51 -2.90
N LEU A 73 7.47 -8.93 -2.98
CA LEU A 73 7.78 -7.79 -3.83
C LEU A 73 7.42 -8.06 -5.30
N LYS A 74 7.61 -9.31 -5.76
CA LYS A 74 7.24 -9.73 -7.13
C LYS A 74 5.75 -9.53 -7.40
N HIS A 75 4.89 -10.00 -6.51
CA HIS A 75 3.43 -9.88 -6.67
C HIS A 75 2.97 -8.42 -6.61
N VAL A 76 3.62 -7.59 -5.79
CA VAL A 76 3.34 -6.15 -5.77
C VAL A 76 3.71 -5.51 -7.12
N ILE A 77 4.88 -5.81 -7.65
CA ILE A 77 5.33 -5.28 -8.95
C ILE A 77 4.40 -5.72 -10.09
N GLU A 78 3.99 -6.99 -10.12
CA GLU A 78 2.98 -7.49 -11.07
C GLU A 78 1.68 -6.70 -10.95
N LYS A 79 1.22 -6.43 -9.72
CA LYS A 79 -0.02 -5.68 -9.50
C LYS A 79 0.08 -4.22 -9.95
N LEU A 80 1.21 -3.58 -9.71
CA LEU A 80 1.49 -2.22 -10.17
C LEU A 80 1.60 -2.17 -11.70
N SER A 81 2.10 -3.23 -12.33
CA SER A 81 2.13 -3.39 -13.79
C SER A 81 0.74 -3.46 -14.39
N GLU A 82 -0.14 -4.28 -13.82
CA GLU A 82 -1.55 -4.34 -14.21
C GLU A 82 -2.25 -2.99 -14.05
N LEU A 83 -1.96 -2.26 -12.96
CA LEU A 83 -2.59 -0.98 -12.66
C LEU A 83 -2.13 0.13 -13.63
N SER A 84 -0.83 0.20 -13.91
CA SER A 84 -0.22 1.31 -14.65
C SER A 84 -0.09 1.06 -16.16
N GLY A 85 -0.17 -0.20 -16.60
CA GLY A 85 0.14 -0.63 -17.97
C GLY A 85 1.64 -0.62 -18.29
N VAL A 86 2.51 -0.38 -17.31
CA VAL A 86 3.97 -0.37 -17.47
C VAL A 86 4.50 -1.80 -17.29
N PRO A 87 5.36 -2.32 -18.19
CA PRO A 87 5.96 -3.64 -18.03
C PRO A 87 6.71 -3.80 -16.69
N THR A 88 6.67 -4.98 -16.09
CA THR A 88 7.21 -5.25 -14.74
C THR A 88 8.71 -4.98 -14.63
N GLU A 89 9.47 -5.11 -15.72
CA GLU A 89 10.89 -4.80 -15.78
C GLU A 89 11.21 -3.30 -15.61
N TYR A 90 10.24 -2.43 -15.86
CA TYR A 90 10.38 -0.97 -15.73
C TYR A 90 9.74 -0.42 -14.45
N ILE A 91 9.22 -1.30 -13.59
CA ILE A 91 8.63 -0.90 -12.31
C ILE A 91 9.67 -1.03 -11.21
N TYR A 92 9.83 0.08 -10.51
CA TYR A 92 10.57 0.17 -9.27
C TYR A 92 9.57 0.59 -8.22
N CYS A 93 9.61 -0.01 -7.04
CA CYS A 93 8.78 0.44 -5.94
C CYS A 93 9.65 0.70 -4.71
N ALA A 94 9.29 1.74 -3.98
CA ALA A 94 10.02 2.12 -2.80
C ALA A 94 9.47 1.44 -1.56
N LYS A 95 10.38 0.93 -0.71
CA LYS A 95 10.04 0.34 0.59
C LYS A 95 10.51 1.25 1.73
N TYR A 96 9.65 1.38 2.75
CA TYR A 96 9.96 1.66 4.16
C TYR A 96 10.61 3.02 4.52
N GLY A 97 10.11 3.61 5.62
CA GLY A 97 10.82 4.62 6.42
C GLY A 97 10.02 5.89 6.71
N LEU A 98 9.30 6.40 5.71
CA LEU A 98 8.57 7.68 5.80
C LEU A 98 7.18 7.63 5.12
N SER A 99 6.81 6.52 4.48
CA SER A 99 5.58 6.39 3.69
C SER A 99 4.42 5.77 4.50
N LEU A 100 4.20 6.28 5.71
CA LEU A 100 3.00 6.01 6.47
C LEU A 100 2.16 7.28 6.54
N PHE A 101 0.84 7.14 6.62
CA PHE A 101 -0.08 8.30 6.66
C PHE A 101 0.17 9.26 7.84
N PRO A 102 0.14 10.59 7.64
CA PRO A 102 -0.07 11.28 6.37
C PRO A 102 1.16 11.19 5.48
N VAL A 103 0.92 10.99 4.17
CA VAL A 103 2.00 10.94 3.17
C VAL A 103 2.46 12.36 2.87
N GLU A 104 3.33 12.89 3.73
CA GLU A 104 3.95 14.20 3.54
C GLU A 104 5.42 13.99 3.16
N ILE A 105 5.65 13.65 1.88
CA ILE A 105 6.99 13.63 1.28
C ILE A 105 7.04 14.62 0.13
N SER A 106 8.10 15.42 0.08
CA SER A 106 8.35 16.33 -1.05
C SER A 106 8.66 15.51 -2.30
N CYS A 107 8.20 15.97 -3.47
CA CYS A 107 8.57 15.36 -4.75
C CYS A 107 10.09 15.32 -4.96
N LEU A 108 10.84 16.27 -4.38
CA LEU A 108 12.31 16.29 -4.42
C LEU A 108 12.95 15.18 -3.57
N ASP A 109 12.27 14.72 -2.54
CA ASP A 109 12.77 13.73 -1.59
C ASP A 109 12.37 12.30 -2.01
N ILE A 110 11.33 12.14 -2.83
CA ILE A 110 10.84 10.83 -3.30
C ILE A 110 11.98 10.03 -3.97
N GLU A 111 12.74 10.65 -4.87
CA GLU A 111 13.83 9.95 -5.57
C GLU A 111 15.04 9.71 -4.66
N ASN A 112 15.35 10.66 -3.77
CA ASN A 112 16.63 10.73 -3.07
C ASN A 112 16.62 10.06 -1.69
N GLU A 113 15.50 10.11 -0.98
CA GLU A 113 15.36 9.63 0.40
C GLU A 113 14.72 8.23 0.46
N LEU A 114 14.00 7.83 -0.58
CA LEU A 114 13.38 6.52 -0.63
C LEU A 114 14.33 5.46 -1.17
N LYS A 115 14.18 4.25 -0.61
CA LYS A 115 14.91 3.08 -1.10
C LYS A 115 14.07 2.32 -2.13
N TRP A 116 14.53 2.33 -3.37
CA TRP A 116 13.86 1.72 -4.52
C TRP A 116 14.26 0.27 -4.73
N TYR A 117 13.29 -0.55 -5.12
CA TYR A 117 13.44 -1.98 -5.36
C TYR A 117 12.81 -2.37 -6.70
N SER A 118 13.51 -3.18 -7.48
CA SER A 118 13.00 -3.74 -8.74
C SER A 118 12.65 -5.21 -8.59
N ILE A 119 12.11 -5.80 -9.65
CA ILE A 119 11.79 -7.24 -9.67
C ILE A 119 13.03 -8.12 -9.46
N ILE A 120 14.23 -7.66 -9.84
CA ILE A 120 15.48 -8.36 -9.57
C ILE A 120 15.78 -8.34 -8.06
N SER A 121 15.46 -7.25 -7.36
CA SER A 121 15.60 -7.16 -5.92
C SER A 121 14.72 -8.18 -5.18
N ALA A 122 13.56 -8.55 -5.76
CA ALA A 122 12.65 -9.55 -5.20
C ALA A 122 13.27 -10.95 -5.09
N LEU A 123 14.21 -11.28 -5.98
CA LEU A 123 14.88 -12.59 -5.98
C LEU A 123 15.79 -12.79 -4.74
N TYR A 124 16.18 -11.71 -4.07
CA TYR A 124 17.09 -11.73 -2.92
C TYR A 124 16.38 -11.48 -1.58
N SER A 125 15.05 -11.57 -1.60
CA SER A 125 14.17 -10.85 -0.71
C SER A 125 13.26 -11.86 0.01
N LEU A 126 13.68 -12.34 1.18
CA LEU A 126 12.89 -13.25 2.02
C LEU A 126 12.16 -12.45 3.12
N GLY A 127 10.88 -12.16 2.92
CA GLY A 127 10.03 -11.59 3.98
C GLY A 127 8.74 -10.94 3.47
N ARG A 128 7.76 -10.72 4.34
CA ARG A 128 6.58 -9.91 4.02
C ARG A 128 7.00 -8.45 3.83
N TYR A 129 6.71 -7.87 2.66
CA TYR A 129 7.14 -6.50 2.35
C TYR A 129 6.16 -5.42 2.80
N TYR A 130 4.87 -5.75 2.85
CA TYR A 130 3.78 -4.79 3.04
C TYR A 130 2.80 -5.23 4.12
N SER A 131 2.12 -4.26 4.75
CA SER A 131 1.06 -4.45 5.72
C SER A 131 -0.09 -3.49 5.43
N ASP A 132 -1.24 -3.69 6.08
CA ASP A 132 -2.42 -2.86 5.86
C ASP A 132 -2.12 -1.39 6.11
N GLY A 133 -2.65 -0.55 5.22
CA GLY A 133 -2.53 0.89 5.31
C GLY A 133 -1.19 1.48 4.88
N TYR A 134 -0.29 0.66 4.33
CA TYR A 134 1.00 1.13 3.84
C TYR A 134 0.85 1.94 2.56
N VAL A 135 1.76 2.90 2.35
CA VAL A 135 1.85 3.66 1.11
C VAL A 135 3.09 3.26 0.33
N ILE A 136 2.89 2.92 -0.93
CA ILE A 136 3.91 2.46 -1.87
C ILE A 136 4.08 3.51 -2.95
N HIS A 137 5.29 4.05 -3.09
CA HIS A 137 5.65 4.86 -4.26
C HIS A 137 6.22 3.94 -5.33
N TYR A 138 5.84 4.16 -6.59
CA TYR A 138 6.31 3.36 -7.72
C TYR A 138 6.41 4.15 -9.02
#